data_AF-A0A1W1ZFZ3-F1
#
_entry.id   AF-A0A1W1ZFZ3-F1
#
_cell.length_a   1.000
_cell.length_b   1.000
_cell.length_c   1.000
_cell.angle_alpha   90.00
_cell.angle_beta   90.00
_cell.angle_gamma   90.00
#
_symmetry.space_group_name_H-M   'P 1'
#
loop_
_entity.id
_entity.type
_entity.pdbx_description
1 polymer ?
#
loop_
_entity_poly.entity_id
_entity_poly.type
_entity_poly.pdbx_seq_one_letter_code
_entity_poly.pdbx_strand_id
1 'polypeptide(L)'
;MKMIITFLALSLGQQALAQKPDTIWYNNKWEKTQHVSERHYSRVIEKLDINNYRVKDYYETGSLQMEGFYSSLDPDIKNGEFKYWYRNGKKQMDVTYEDSKETQVCQYDEKGEITNEWELVPVFKIENGKPVKEFKVIQRAPRFPGGKSALNEFIVKHVKHPEGIPIVKGQVIVRFKINTEGKAVNPTVISSLSSEYDREAINLINKMPNWEPGKQDGKPVVITLSLPINFN
;
A
#
# COMPACT_ATOMS: atom_id res chain seq x y z
N MET A 1 -27.56 -28.89 61.50
CA MET A 1 -27.65 -27.42 61.61
C MET A 1 -26.54 -26.83 60.75
N LYS A 2 -26.95 -26.13 59.68
CA LYS A 2 -26.28 -25.12 58.80
C LYS A 2 -24.74 -24.99 58.87
N MET A 3 -24.03 -25.21 57.75
CA MET A 3 -23.57 -24.20 56.77
C MET A 3 -22.25 -23.54 57.26
N ILE A 4 -21.14 -23.50 56.53
CA ILE A 4 -20.88 -22.68 55.34
C ILE A 4 -19.60 -23.19 54.66
N ILE A 5 -19.68 -23.43 53.36
CA ILE A 5 -18.56 -23.61 52.43
C ILE A 5 -18.01 -22.22 52.11
N THR A 6 -16.72 -21.97 52.35
CA THR A 6 -16.05 -20.75 51.86
C THR A 6 -14.96 -21.18 50.88
N PHE A 7 -15.30 -21.19 49.59
CA PHE A 7 -14.32 -21.30 48.52
C PHE A 7 -13.69 -19.91 48.32
N LEU A 8 -12.47 -19.74 48.80
CA LEU A 8 -11.66 -18.55 48.52
C LEU A 8 -11.01 -18.73 47.15
N ALA A 9 -11.67 -18.25 46.09
CA ALA A 9 -11.08 -18.20 44.76
C ALA A 9 -10.09 -17.04 44.69
N LEU A 10 -8.80 -17.31 44.95
CA LEU A 10 -7.72 -16.42 44.56
C LEU A 10 -7.60 -16.44 43.03
N SER A 11 -8.25 -15.48 42.37
CA SER A 11 -7.93 -15.17 40.97
C SER A 11 -6.63 -14.36 40.96
N LEU A 12 -5.50 -15.06 40.84
CA LEU A 12 -4.25 -14.42 40.42
C LEU A 12 -4.46 -13.96 38.97
N GLY A 13 -4.72 -12.67 38.81
CA GLY A 13 -4.67 -12.01 37.51
C GLY A 13 -3.26 -12.17 36.94
N GLN A 14 -3.11 -13.01 35.93
CA GLN A 14 -1.92 -13.02 35.11
C GLN A 14 -1.95 -11.74 34.28
N GLN A 15 -1.28 -10.69 34.75
CA GLN A 15 -0.81 -9.65 33.84
C GLN A 15 0.23 -10.32 32.96
N ALA A 16 -0.16 -10.65 31.72
CA ALA A 16 0.82 -10.96 30.69
C ALA A 16 1.74 -9.75 30.59
N LEU A 17 2.98 -9.89 31.07
CA LEU A 17 4.03 -8.93 30.80
C LEU A 17 4.25 -8.97 29.30
N ALA A 18 3.63 -8.04 28.56
CA ALA A 18 4.04 -7.76 27.20
C ALA A 18 5.53 -7.45 27.26
N GLN A 19 6.36 -8.34 26.70
CA GLN A 19 7.80 -8.13 26.62
C GLN A 19 7.98 -6.80 25.88
N LYS A 20 8.57 -5.80 26.56
CA LYS A 20 8.90 -4.55 25.90
C LYS A 20 9.75 -4.92 24.68
N PRO A 21 9.40 -4.46 23.47
CA PRO A 21 10.15 -4.84 22.29
C PRO A 21 11.61 -4.43 22.47
N ASP A 22 12.52 -5.35 22.13
CA ASP A 22 13.95 -5.10 22.25
C ASP A 22 14.32 -3.87 21.41
N THR A 23 14.95 -2.89 22.06
CA THR A 23 15.37 -1.65 21.41
C THR A 23 16.77 -1.83 20.86
N ILE A 24 16.93 -1.70 19.54
CA ILE A 24 18.22 -1.77 18.87
C ILE A 24 18.75 -0.35 18.70
N TRP A 25 20.01 -0.11 19.07
CA TRP A 25 20.62 1.21 18.97
C TRP A 25 21.58 1.31 17.79
N TYR A 26 21.58 2.46 17.14
CA TYR A 26 22.43 2.76 15.99
C TYR A 26 23.18 4.07 16.20
N ASN A 27 24.37 4.17 15.62
CA ASN A 27 25.11 5.41 15.54
C ASN A 27 24.60 6.32 14.40
N ASN A 28 25.24 7.48 14.20
CA ASN A 28 24.85 8.43 13.17
C ASN A 28 25.05 7.93 11.72
N LYS A 29 25.72 6.79 11.54
CA LYS A 29 25.91 6.10 10.25
C LYS A 29 24.98 4.89 10.07
N TRP A 30 24.00 4.70 10.97
CA TRP A 30 23.11 3.53 10.97
C TRP A 30 23.84 2.18 11.21
N GLU A 31 24.97 2.21 11.89
CA GLU A 31 25.66 0.99 12.34
C GLU A 31 25.18 0.63 13.75
N LYS A 32 24.88 -0.66 13.99
CA LYS A 32 24.46 -1.13 15.32
C LYS A 32 25.55 -0.83 16.34
N THR A 33 25.20 -0.23 17.48
CA THR A 33 26.15 0.08 18.56
C THR A 33 25.57 -0.28 19.92
N GLN A 34 26.44 -0.69 20.84
CA GLN A 34 26.11 -0.84 22.25
C GLN A 34 26.62 0.35 23.09
N HIS A 35 27.54 1.15 22.53
CA HIS A 35 28.18 2.28 23.22
C HIS A 35 27.19 3.43 23.36
N VAL A 36 26.87 3.79 24.61
CA VAL A 36 25.87 4.83 24.92
C VAL A 36 26.21 6.17 24.28
N SER A 37 27.48 6.56 24.26
CA SER A 37 27.97 7.81 23.68
C SER A 37 27.80 7.90 22.16
N GLU A 38 27.59 6.78 21.48
CA GLU A 38 27.45 6.72 20.03
C GLU A 38 25.98 6.64 19.59
N ARG A 39 25.04 6.45 20.52
CA ARG A 39 23.62 6.24 20.22
C ARG A 39 23.03 7.49 19.59
N HIS A 40 22.58 7.36 18.35
CA HIS A 40 21.96 8.43 17.59
C HIS A 40 20.54 8.08 17.14
N TYR A 41 20.29 6.80 16.86
CA TYR A 41 18.95 6.30 16.56
C TYR A 41 18.63 5.08 17.41
N SER A 42 17.34 4.85 17.61
CA SER A 42 16.82 3.61 18.19
C SER A 42 15.77 3.01 17.27
N ARG A 43 15.74 1.68 17.18
CA ARG A 43 14.75 0.92 16.41
C ARG A 43 13.94 0.06 17.35
N VAL A 44 12.64 0.05 17.11
CA VAL A 44 11.66 -0.85 17.71
C VAL A 44 11.04 -1.68 16.60
N ILE A 45 10.98 -2.99 16.81
CA ILE A 45 10.44 -3.95 15.83
C ILE A 45 9.24 -4.65 16.44
N GLU A 46 8.12 -4.62 15.73
CA GLU A 46 6.90 -5.34 16.06
C GLU A 46 6.67 -6.40 14.97
N LYS A 47 6.66 -7.68 15.36
CA LYS A 47 6.31 -8.77 14.44
C LYS A 47 4.77 -8.82 14.31
N LEU A 48 4.26 -8.60 13.09
CA LEU A 48 2.82 -8.60 12.82
C LEU A 48 2.32 -10.02 12.50
N ASP A 49 3.06 -10.73 11.65
CA ASP A 49 2.79 -12.12 11.30
C ASP A 49 4.08 -12.86 10.91
N ILE A 50 3.97 -14.03 10.27
CA ILE A 50 5.13 -14.86 9.92
C ILE A 50 6.12 -14.16 8.98
N ASN A 51 5.64 -13.27 8.10
CA ASN A 51 6.41 -12.64 7.04
C ASN A 51 6.31 -11.11 7.04
N ASN A 52 5.74 -10.48 8.07
CA ASN A 52 5.58 -9.03 8.11
C ASN A 52 5.98 -8.45 9.47
N TYR A 53 6.74 -7.37 9.40
CA TYR A 53 7.22 -6.61 10.56
C TYR A 53 6.85 -5.14 10.39
N ARG A 54 6.45 -4.50 11.48
CA ARG A 54 6.39 -3.05 11.59
C ARG A 54 7.65 -2.58 12.29
N VAL A 55 8.36 -1.66 11.67
CA VAL A 55 9.61 -1.09 12.20
C VAL A 55 9.39 0.39 12.45
N LYS A 56 9.82 0.86 13.62
CA LYS A 56 9.86 2.27 13.98
C LYS A 56 11.26 2.65 14.40
N ASP A 57 11.81 3.67 13.75
CA ASP A 57 13.06 4.29 14.16
C ASP A 57 12.78 5.64 14.80
N TYR A 58 13.58 5.99 15.80
CA TYR A 58 13.47 7.23 16.55
C TYR A 58 14.82 7.92 16.59
N TYR A 59 14.80 9.25 16.59
CA TYR A 59 15.95 10.08 16.92
C TYR A 59 16.39 9.88 18.37
N GLU A 60 17.59 10.32 18.72
CA GLU A 60 18.13 10.28 20.08
C GLU A 60 17.27 11.07 21.09
N THR A 61 16.49 12.02 20.60
CA THR A 61 15.50 12.79 21.36
C THR A 61 14.25 11.99 21.72
N GLY A 62 14.07 10.80 21.15
CA GLY A 62 12.87 9.96 21.27
C GLY A 62 11.73 10.33 20.30
N SER A 63 11.89 11.37 19.48
CA SER A 63 10.91 11.68 18.42
C SER A 63 10.99 10.66 17.28
N LEU A 64 9.84 10.29 16.72
CA LEU A 64 9.75 9.36 15.61
C LEU A 64 10.52 9.89 14.39
N GLN A 65 11.35 9.04 13.80
CA GLN A 65 12.17 9.34 12.63
C GLN A 65 11.65 8.59 11.41
N MET A 66 11.27 7.33 11.57
CA MET A 66 10.74 6.50 10.50
C MET A 66 9.74 5.49 11.06
N GLU A 67 8.75 5.16 10.25
CA GLU A 67 7.86 4.03 10.46
C GLU A 67 7.60 3.36 9.12
N GLY A 68 7.64 2.03 9.07
CA GLY A 68 7.29 1.31 7.86
C GLY A 68 7.20 -0.19 8.06
N PHE A 69 6.96 -0.89 6.95
CA PHE A 69 6.71 -2.32 6.94
C PHE A 69 7.79 -3.08 6.18
N TYR A 70 8.24 -4.18 6.75
CA TYR A 70 9.28 -5.03 6.19
C TYR A 70 8.73 -6.44 6.03
N SER A 71 9.03 -7.07 4.88
CA SER A 71 8.74 -8.50 4.67
C SER A 71 9.90 -9.41 5.10
N SER A 72 11.09 -8.84 5.29
CA SER A 72 12.26 -9.50 5.85
C SER A 72 13.15 -8.46 6.53
N LEU A 73 13.88 -8.88 7.57
CA LEU A 73 14.86 -8.08 8.30
C LEU A 73 16.31 -8.59 8.11
N ASP A 74 16.49 -9.67 7.35
CA ASP A 74 17.80 -10.19 6.94
C ASP A 74 17.68 -11.03 5.64
N PRO A 75 17.96 -10.45 4.45
CA PRO A 75 18.22 -9.02 4.23
C PRO A 75 16.95 -8.19 4.50
N ASP A 76 17.14 -6.89 4.72
CA ASP A 76 16.04 -5.93 4.82
C ASP A 76 15.26 -5.87 3.50
N ILE A 77 13.97 -6.23 3.54
CA ILE A 77 13.05 -6.09 2.41
C ILE A 77 11.91 -5.16 2.82
N LYS A 78 11.90 -3.93 2.30
CA LYS A 78 10.84 -2.94 2.55
C LYS A 78 9.62 -3.27 1.68
N ASN A 79 8.43 -3.29 2.26
CA ASN A 79 7.21 -3.57 1.53
C ASN A 79 6.02 -2.85 2.15
N GLY A 80 5.30 -2.03 1.38
CA GLY A 80 4.20 -1.20 1.86
C GLY A 80 4.60 0.24 2.18
N GLU A 81 3.82 0.90 3.02
CA GLU A 81 3.99 2.32 3.34
C GLU A 81 5.11 2.58 4.35
N PHE A 82 5.91 3.59 4.05
CA PHE A 82 6.94 4.16 4.91
C PHE A 82 6.69 5.63 5.09
N LYS A 83 6.89 6.11 6.31
CA LYS A 83 6.76 7.51 6.68
C LYS A 83 8.04 7.92 7.37
N TYR A 84 8.51 9.12 7.05
CA TYR A 84 9.71 9.71 7.61
C TYR A 84 9.36 11.09 8.15
N TRP A 85 10.00 11.47 9.25
CA TRP A 85 9.77 12.73 9.92
C TRP A 85 11.09 13.44 10.16
N TYR A 86 11.07 14.77 10.08
CA TYR A 86 12.14 15.62 10.55
C TYR A 86 12.24 15.58 12.09
N ARG A 87 13.38 16.02 12.62
CA ARG A 87 13.61 16.13 14.08
C ARG A 87 12.58 17.01 14.79
N ASN A 88 12.01 17.99 14.09
CA ASN A 88 10.95 18.86 14.60
C ASN A 88 9.56 18.19 14.63
N GLY A 89 9.46 16.91 14.25
CA GLY A 89 8.22 16.13 14.23
C GLY A 89 7.33 16.37 13.00
N LYS A 90 7.71 17.28 12.09
CA LYS A 90 7.00 17.45 10.82
C LYS A 90 7.32 16.32 9.86
N LYS A 91 6.33 15.93 9.07
CA LYS A 91 6.50 14.87 8.09
C LYS A 91 7.50 15.31 7.02
N GLN A 92 8.49 14.46 6.76
CA GLN A 92 9.50 14.65 5.72
C GLN A 92 9.11 13.93 4.43
N MET A 93 8.59 12.70 4.54
CA MET A 93 8.34 11.89 3.35
C MET A 93 7.31 10.80 3.63
N ASP A 94 6.46 10.52 2.65
CA ASP A 94 5.71 9.27 2.52
C ASP A 94 6.29 8.49 1.32
N VAL A 95 6.65 7.22 1.49
CA VAL A 95 7.15 6.34 0.42
C VAL A 95 6.39 5.03 0.44
N THR A 96 6.03 4.49 -0.72
CA THR A 96 5.56 3.10 -0.84
C THR A 96 6.64 2.27 -1.51
N TYR A 97 6.93 1.11 -0.92
CA TYR A 97 7.83 0.12 -1.48
C TYR A 97 7.08 -1.13 -1.92
N GLU A 98 7.52 -1.76 -3.01
CA GLU A 98 7.21 -3.14 -3.39
C GLU A 98 8.55 -3.87 -3.56
N ASP A 99 8.84 -4.88 -2.73
CA ASP A 99 10.11 -5.61 -2.73
C ASP A 99 11.36 -4.69 -2.73
N SER A 100 11.39 -3.74 -1.79
CA SER A 100 12.41 -2.69 -1.65
C SER A 100 12.53 -1.71 -2.81
N LYS A 101 11.68 -1.80 -3.84
CA LYS A 101 11.60 -0.80 -4.92
C LYS A 101 10.56 0.26 -4.59
N GLU A 102 10.95 1.53 -4.69
CA GLU A 102 10.04 2.66 -4.51
C GLU A 102 9.00 2.70 -5.65
N THR A 103 7.73 2.79 -5.28
CA THR A 103 6.59 2.86 -6.23
C THR A 103 5.80 4.15 -6.08
N GLN A 104 5.88 4.83 -4.94
CA GLN A 104 5.28 6.13 -4.71
C GLN A 104 6.17 6.91 -3.75
N VAL A 105 6.44 8.18 -4.04
CA VAL A 105 7.18 9.09 -3.17
C VAL A 105 6.45 10.42 -3.11
N CYS A 106 6.31 10.96 -1.90
CA CYS A 106 5.92 12.34 -1.67
C CYS A 106 6.85 12.92 -0.59
N GLN A 107 7.61 13.95 -0.94
CA GLN A 107 8.57 14.63 -0.07
C GLN A 107 8.07 16.02 0.28
N TYR A 108 8.31 16.43 1.52
CA TYR A 108 7.91 17.72 2.05
C TYR A 108 9.12 18.44 2.63
N ASP A 109 9.17 19.76 2.52
CA ASP A 109 10.12 20.57 3.27
C ASP A 109 9.70 20.72 4.75
N GLU A 110 10.49 21.44 5.55
CA GLU A 110 10.15 21.72 6.95
C GLU A 110 8.96 22.70 7.12
N LYS A 111 8.45 23.32 6.05
CA LYS A 111 7.21 24.10 6.09
C LYS A 111 5.99 23.21 5.81
N GLY A 112 6.20 22.00 5.30
CA GLY A 112 5.14 21.06 4.89
C GLY A 112 4.75 21.21 3.42
N GLU A 113 5.52 21.96 2.64
CA GLU A 113 5.30 22.14 1.21
C GLU A 113 5.88 20.95 0.44
N ILE A 114 5.13 20.44 -0.54
CA ILE A 114 5.58 19.33 -1.39
C ILE A 114 6.75 19.81 -2.24
N THR A 115 7.90 19.15 -2.11
CA THR A 115 9.12 19.44 -2.88
C THR A 115 9.34 18.47 -4.03
N ASN A 116 8.82 17.25 -3.90
CA ASN A 116 8.90 16.22 -4.92
C ASN A 116 7.74 15.23 -4.73
N GLU A 117 7.12 14.81 -5.82
CA GLU A 117 6.03 13.85 -5.80
C GLU A 117 6.04 13.03 -7.09
N TRP A 118 6.01 11.70 -6.96
CA TRP A 118 5.85 10.80 -8.10
C TRP A 118 5.27 9.46 -7.69
N GLU A 119 4.69 8.76 -8.67
CA GLU A 119 4.11 7.42 -8.53
C GLU A 119 4.34 6.60 -9.81
N LEU A 120 4.61 5.31 -9.64
CA LEU A 120 4.61 4.31 -10.69
C LEU A 120 3.20 3.78 -10.91
N VAL A 121 2.68 4.04 -12.10
CA VAL A 121 1.40 3.48 -12.52
C VAL A 121 1.63 2.33 -13.48
N PRO A 122 1.02 1.15 -13.24
CA PRO A 122 1.10 0.05 -14.18
C PRO A 122 0.29 0.36 -15.43
N VAL A 123 0.93 0.20 -16.59
CA VAL A 123 0.26 0.16 -17.88
C VAL A 123 0.69 -1.11 -18.60
N PHE A 124 -0.17 -1.65 -19.46
CA PHE A 124 0.14 -2.88 -20.19
C PHE A 124 0.31 -2.56 -21.67
N LYS A 125 1.38 -3.07 -22.26
CA LYS A 125 1.63 -3.08 -23.71
C LYS A 125 1.47 -4.49 -24.25
N ILE A 126 1.26 -4.61 -25.55
CA ILE A 126 1.23 -5.90 -26.23
C ILE A 126 2.59 -6.10 -26.90
N GLU A 127 3.30 -7.14 -26.47
CA GLU A 127 4.56 -7.57 -27.05
C GLU A 127 4.43 -9.04 -27.42
N ASN A 128 4.72 -9.37 -28.69
CA ASN A 128 4.60 -10.74 -29.22
C ASN A 128 3.23 -11.40 -28.91
N GLY A 129 2.15 -10.62 -28.99
CA GLY A 129 0.78 -11.08 -28.72
C GLY A 129 0.45 -11.31 -27.24
N LYS A 130 1.33 -10.93 -26.31
CA LYS A 130 1.10 -11.07 -24.87
C LYS A 130 1.11 -9.70 -24.16
N PRO A 131 0.28 -9.52 -23.12
CA PRO A 131 0.33 -8.32 -22.30
C PRO A 131 1.60 -8.32 -21.44
N VAL A 132 2.42 -7.29 -21.59
CA VAL A 132 3.60 -7.01 -20.77
C VAL A 132 3.31 -5.81 -19.91
N LYS A 133 3.50 -5.97 -18.59
CA LYS A 133 3.31 -4.90 -17.60
C LYS A 133 4.55 -4.00 -17.63
N GLU A 134 4.34 -2.71 -17.86
CA GLU A 134 5.34 -1.68 -17.71
C GLU A 134 4.86 -0.63 -16.69
N PHE A 135 5.77 0.21 -16.23
CA PHE A 135 5.45 1.28 -15.29
C PHE A 135 5.70 2.63 -15.92
N LYS A 136 4.74 3.54 -15.75
CA LYS A 136 4.89 4.94 -16.11
C LYS A 136 5.05 5.77 -14.84
N VAL A 137 6.05 6.63 -14.82
CA VAL A 137 6.22 7.65 -13.78
C VAL A 137 5.27 8.80 -14.08
N ILE A 138 4.46 9.17 -13.09
CA ILE A 138 3.62 10.37 -13.11
C ILE A 138 3.72 11.08 -11.76
N GLN A 139 3.35 12.35 -11.68
CA GLN A 139 3.42 13.07 -10.39
C GLN A 139 2.40 12.53 -9.38
N ARG A 140 1.11 12.43 -9.75
CA ARG A 140 0.07 11.87 -8.88
C ARG A 140 -0.95 11.05 -9.67
N ALA A 141 -1.12 9.77 -9.33
CA ALA A 141 -2.12 8.94 -10.01
C ALA A 141 -3.55 9.22 -9.56
N PRO A 142 -4.55 8.88 -10.40
CA PRO A 142 -5.94 8.89 -10.01
C PRO A 142 -6.20 8.03 -8.76
N ARG A 143 -7.19 8.40 -7.95
CA ARG A 143 -7.59 7.63 -6.77
C ARG A 143 -9.05 7.20 -6.88
N PHE A 144 -9.29 5.91 -6.72
CA PHE A 144 -10.65 5.40 -6.61
C PHE A 144 -11.28 5.90 -5.30
N PRO A 145 -12.57 6.23 -5.25
CA PRO A 145 -13.23 6.64 -4.02
C PRO A 145 -13.12 5.55 -2.94
N GLY A 146 -12.52 5.90 -1.79
CA GLY A 146 -12.22 4.93 -0.73
C GLY A 146 -10.93 4.13 -0.93
N GLY A 147 -10.13 4.45 -1.95
CA GLY A 147 -8.79 3.90 -2.17
C GLY A 147 -8.76 2.50 -2.78
N LYS A 148 -7.60 1.83 -2.69
CA LYS A 148 -7.33 0.53 -3.32
C LYS A 148 -8.24 -0.59 -2.80
N SER A 149 -8.56 -0.62 -1.50
CA SER A 149 -9.47 -1.63 -0.94
C SER A 149 -10.87 -1.49 -1.51
N ALA A 150 -11.41 -0.27 -1.54
CA ALA A 150 -12.73 0.01 -2.09
C ALA A 150 -12.82 -0.31 -3.59
N LEU A 151 -11.73 -0.10 -4.35
CA LEU A 151 -11.66 -0.54 -5.74
C LEU A 151 -11.79 -2.07 -5.86
N ASN A 152 -11.03 -2.81 -5.05
CA ASN A 152 -11.10 -4.28 -5.06
C ASN A 152 -12.50 -4.79 -4.68
N GLU A 153 -13.10 -4.22 -3.63
CA GLU A 153 -14.47 -4.53 -3.21
C GLU A 153 -15.49 -4.19 -4.31
N PHE A 154 -15.33 -3.04 -4.97
CA PHE A 154 -16.15 -2.66 -6.11
C PHE A 154 -16.04 -3.69 -7.24
N ILE A 155 -14.83 -4.12 -7.58
CA ILE A 155 -14.61 -5.13 -8.62
C ILE A 155 -15.32 -6.43 -8.26
N VAL A 156 -15.05 -6.97 -7.06
CA VAL A 156 -15.65 -8.24 -6.59
C VAL A 156 -17.18 -8.17 -6.58
N LYS A 157 -17.75 -7.04 -6.17
CA LYS A 157 -19.20 -6.84 -6.09
C LYS A 157 -19.88 -6.73 -7.46
N HIS A 158 -19.17 -6.19 -8.47
CA HIS A 158 -19.79 -5.84 -9.75
C HIS A 158 -19.35 -6.73 -10.92
N VAL A 159 -18.25 -7.47 -10.78
CA VAL A 159 -17.83 -8.46 -11.79
C VAL A 159 -18.80 -9.63 -11.80
N LYS A 160 -19.23 -10.02 -12.99
CA LYS A 160 -20.16 -11.14 -13.18
C LYS A 160 -19.58 -12.13 -14.18
N HIS A 161 -19.84 -13.41 -13.98
CA HIS A 161 -19.59 -14.39 -15.04
C HIS A 161 -20.68 -14.26 -16.11
N PRO A 162 -20.31 -14.26 -17.40
CA PRO A 162 -21.32 -14.22 -18.46
C PRO A 162 -22.22 -15.47 -18.43
N GLU A 163 -23.52 -15.28 -18.70
CA GLU A 163 -24.50 -16.36 -18.73
C GLU A 163 -24.46 -17.13 -20.05
N GLY A 164 -24.83 -18.41 -20.02
CA GLY A 164 -24.97 -19.23 -21.24
C GLY A 164 -23.65 -19.72 -21.84
N ILE A 165 -22.53 -19.53 -21.15
CA ILE A 165 -21.22 -20.05 -21.56
C ILE A 165 -20.55 -20.82 -20.40
N PRO A 166 -19.60 -21.74 -20.69
CA PRO A 166 -18.79 -22.36 -19.65
C PRO A 166 -18.04 -21.32 -18.81
N ILE A 167 -17.94 -21.58 -17.51
CA ILE A 167 -17.10 -20.77 -16.62
C ILE A 167 -15.64 -21.04 -16.98
N VAL A 168 -14.93 -20.00 -17.37
CA VAL A 168 -13.51 -20.03 -17.71
C VAL A 168 -12.78 -19.18 -16.70
N LYS A 169 -11.74 -19.77 -16.09
CA LYS A 169 -10.84 -19.02 -15.22
C LYS A 169 -9.83 -18.27 -16.08
N GLY A 170 -9.63 -17.00 -15.77
CA GLY A 170 -8.69 -16.19 -16.52
C GLY A 170 -8.79 -14.72 -16.16
N GLN A 171 -8.12 -13.92 -16.97
CA GLN A 171 -8.02 -12.48 -16.76
C GLN A 171 -8.30 -11.74 -18.06
N VAL A 172 -9.11 -10.69 -17.97
CA VAL A 172 -9.26 -9.69 -19.01
C VAL A 172 -8.52 -8.43 -18.56
N ILE A 173 -7.68 -7.87 -19.43
CA ILE A 173 -6.99 -6.61 -19.11
C ILE A 173 -7.65 -5.49 -19.92
N VAL A 174 -8.19 -4.51 -19.20
CA VAL A 174 -8.85 -3.34 -19.79
C VAL A 174 -8.00 -2.10 -19.59
N ARG A 175 -7.69 -1.42 -20.69
CA ARG A 175 -7.09 -0.09 -20.70
C ARG A 175 -8.19 0.96 -20.75
N PHE A 176 -8.10 2.01 -19.95
CA PHE A 176 -9.05 3.13 -19.95
C PHE A 176 -8.35 4.41 -19.53
N LYS A 177 -9.05 5.54 -19.61
CA LYS A 177 -8.54 6.85 -19.16
C LYS A 177 -9.38 7.34 -17.99
N ILE A 178 -8.73 7.94 -17.00
CA ILE A 178 -9.39 8.85 -16.07
C ILE A 178 -9.24 10.25 -16.64
N ASN A 179 -10.36 10.92 -16.94
CA ASN A 179 -10.33 12.29 -17.45
C ASN A 179 -10.08 13.31 -16.32
N THR A 180 -10.01 14.61 -16.66
CA THR A 180 -9.78 15.69 -15.69
C THR A 180 -10.91 15.89 -14.69
N GLU A 181 -12.09 15.30 -14.93
CA GLU A 181 -13.25 15.30 -14.05
C GLU A 181 -13.34 14.03 -13.19
N GLY A 182 -12.37 13.11 -13.33
CA GLY A 182 -12.35 11.86 -12.59
C GLY A 182 -13.13 10.71 -13.22
N LYS A 183 -13.77 10.92 -14.38
CA LYS A 183 -14.59 9.89 -15.03
C LYS A 183 -13.71 8.86 -15.75
N ALA A 184 -14.01 7.58 -15.55
CA ALA A 184 -13.45 6.50 -16.36
C ALA A 184 -14.08 6.52 -17.77
N VAL A 185 -13.25 6.65 -18.80
CA VAL A 185 -13.68 6.78 -20.19
C VAL A 185 -12.81 5.96 -21.14
N ASN A 186 -13.35 5.67 -22.32
CA ASN A 186 -12.68 4.94 -23.40
C ASN A 186 -12.07 3.59 -22.96
N PRO A 187 -12.85 2.70 -22.34
CA PRO A 187 -12.38 1.35 -22.04
C PRO A 187 -12.08 0.59 -23.34
N THR A 188 -10.96 -0.13 -23.37
CA THR A 188 -10.51 -0.95 -24.49
C THR A 188 -9.86 -2.21 -23.94
N VAL A 189 -10.31 -3.38 -24.39
CA VAL A 189 -9.67 -4.65 -24.03
C VAL A 189 -8.36 -4.78 -24.77
N ILE A 190 -7.29 -5.08 -24.04
CA ILE A 190 -5.95 -5.30 -24.59
C ILE A 190 -5.47 -6.75 -24.40
N SER A 191 -6.03 -7.47 -23.44
CA SER A 191 -5.89 -8.93 -23.31
C SER A 191 -7.26 -9.53 -23.09
N SER A 192 -7.69 -10.36 -24.04
CA SER A 192 -9.02 -10.96 -24.08
C SER A 192 -9.03 -12.37 -23.49
N LEU A 193 -10.14 -12.74 -22.88
CA LEU A 193 -10.44 -14.13 -22.50
C LEU A 193 -11.47 -14.74 -23.47
N SER A 194 -12.58 -14.03 -23.69
CA SER A 194 -13.55 -14.24 -24.76
C SER A 194 -14.39 -12.97 -24.94
N SER A 195 -15.15 -12.87 -26.03
CA SER A 195 -16.03 -11.71 -26.30
C SER A 195 -17.04 -11.42 -25.18
N GLU A 196 -17.49 -12.45 -24.47
CA GLU A 196 -18.47 -12.34 -23.39
C GLU A 196 -17.83 -11.77 -22.12
N TYR A 197 -16.64 -12.27 -21.75
CA TYR A 197 -15.87 -11.76 -20.61
C TYR A 197 -15.37 -10.33 -20.86
N ASP A 198 -14.97 -10.03 -22.10
CA ASP A 198 -14.55 -8.70 -22.54
C ASP A 198 -15.66 -7.66 -22.35
N ARG A 199 -16.90 -8.03 -22.71
CA ARG A 199 -18.07 -7.16 -22.55
C ARG A 199 -18.33 -6.86 -21.08
N GLU A 200 -18.25 -7.86 -20.21
CA GLU A 200 -18.47 -7.64 -18.78
C GLU A 200 -17.34 -6.83 -18.13
N ALA A 201 -16.11 -7.05 -18.56
CA ALA A 201 -14.97 -6.24 -18.15
C ALA A 201 -15.15 -4.75 -18.53
N ILE A 202 -15.60 -4.47 -19.76
CA ILE A 202 -15.94 -3.10 -20.21
C ILE A 202 -17.10 -2.52 -19.39
N ASN A 203 -18.16 -3.31 -19.14
CA ASN A 203 -19.31 -2.88 -18.34
C ASN A 203 -18.89 -2.47 -16.92
N LEU A 204 -17.97 -3.22 -16.31
CA LEU A 204 -17.44 -2.93 -14.98
C LEU A 204 -16.73 -1.57 -14.96
N ILE A 205 -15.86 -1.28 -15.93
CA ILE A 205 -15.19 0.03 -16.03
C ILE A 205 -16.22 1.15 -16.19
N ASN A 206 -17.24 0.97 -17.04
CA ASN A 206 -18.27 1.98 -17.28
C ASN A 206 -19.17 2.26 -16.06
N LYS A 207 -19.25 1.33 -15.11
CA LYS A 207 -20.00 1.48 -13.85
C LYS A 207 -19.18 2.13 -12.74
N MET A 208 -17.89 2.37 -12.94
CA MET A 208 -17.05 2.96 -11.90
C MET A 208 -17.57 4.34 -11.48
N PRO A 209 -17.55 4.65 -10.17
CA PRO A 209 -17.80 6.01 -9.71
C PRO A 209 -16.71 6.97 -10.23
N ASN A 210 -16.96 8.27 -10.09
CA ASN A 210 -15.92 9.27 -10.40
C ASN A 210 -14.75 9.11 -9.43
N TRP A 211 -13.54 9.05 -9.99
CA TRP A 211 -12.27 9.01 -9.29
C TRP A 211 -11.83 10.43 -8.91
N GLU A 212 -10.89 10.55 -7.98
CA GLU A 212 -10.07 11.75 -7.96
C GLU A 212 -9.14 11.73 -9.19
N PRO A 213 -9.11 12.80 -10.00
CA PRO A 213 -8.26 12.84 -11.18
C PRO A 213 -6.78 12.84 -10.80
N GLY A 214 -5.95 12.28 -11.69
CA GLY A 214 -4.50 12.42 -11.57
C GLY A 214 -4.09 13.88 -11.70
N LYS A 215 -2.94 14.26 -11.13
CA LYS A 215 -2.44 15.63 -11.13
C LYS A 215 -1.02 15.74 -11.67
N GLN A 216 -0.77 16.87 -12.33
CA GLN A 216 0.55 17.35 -12.76
C GLN A 216 0.61 18.85 -12.46
N ASP A 217 1.63 19.29 -11.73
CA ASP A 217 1.85 20.65 -11.26
C ASP A 217 0.59 21.24 -10.58
N GLY A 218 -0.04 20.42 -9.74
CA GLY A 218 -1.28 20.75 -9.02
C GLY A 218 -2.54 20.77 -9.89
N LYS A 219 -2.44 20.62 -11.21
CA LYS A 219 -3.57 20.65 -12.15
C LYS A 219 -4.04 19.24 -12.52
N PRO A 220 -5.35 19.01 -12.66
CA PRO A 220 -5.86 17.72 -13.08
C PRO A 220 -5.42 17.41 -14.52
N VAL A 221 -5.02 16.16 -14.78
CA VAL A 221 -4.59 15.68 -16.10
C VAL A 221 -5.23 14.35 -16.44
N VAL A 222 -5.38 14.07 -17.74
CA VAL A 222 -5.87 12.78 -18.22
C VAL A 222 -4.79 11.71 -18.04
N ILE A 223 -5.10 10.63 -17.33
CA ILE A 223 -4.18 9.51 -17.10
C ILE A 223 -4.75 8.23 -17.68
N THR A 224 -3.94 7.52 -18.47
CA THR A 224 -4.25 6.18 -18.95
C THR A 224 -3.88 5.16 -17.88
N LEU A 225 -4.83 4.30 -17.51
CA LEU A 225 -4.65 3.18 -16.60
C LEU A 225 -4.89 1.86 -17.33
N SER A 226 -4.47 0.77 -16.71
CA SER A 226 -4.82 -0.58 -17.14
C SER A 226 -5.15 -1.42 -15.91
N LEU A 227 -6.33 -2.04 -15.92
CA LEU A 227 -6.83 -2.85 -14.82
C LEU A 227 -6.97 -4.30 -15.29
N PRO A 228 -6.23 -5.24 -14.67
CA PRO A 228 -6.47 -6.66 -14.84
C PRO A 228 -7.69 -7.08 -14.01
N ILE A 229 -8.71 -7.66 -14.66
CA ILE A 229 -9.95 -8.14 -14.05
C ILE A 229 -9.92 -9.67 -14.08
N ASN A 230 -9.90 -10.29 -12.90
CA ASN A 230 -9.86 -11.74 -12.75
C ASN A 230 -11.28 -12.31 -12.70
N PHE A 231 -11.50 -13.39 -13.46
CA PHE A 231 -12.69 -14.23 -13.41
C PHE A 231 -12.26 -15.60 -12.88
N ASN A 232 -12.81 -16.03 -11.73
CA ASN A 232 -12.29 -17.13 -10.91
C ASN A 232 -13.29 -18.27 -10.71
#